data_AF-A0A822ETI5-F1
#
_entry.id   AF-A0A822ETI5-F1
#
_cell.length_a   1.000
_cell.length_b   1.000
_cell.length_c   1.000
_cell.angle_alpha   90.00
_cell.angle_beta   90.00
_cell.angle_gamma   90.00
#
_symmetry.space_group_name_H-M   'P 1'
#
loop_
_entity.id
_entity.type
_entity.pdbx_description
1 polymer ?
#
loop_
_entity_poly.entity_id
_entity_poly.type
_entity_poly.pdbx_seq_one_letter_code
_entity_poly.pdbx_strand_id
1 'polypeptide(L)' 'PILASNKKVSSQIKDCPPNQKKCTYAPHKTQCCLVGESCIPNVGCRCFNFKNGNKCA' A
#
# COMPACT_ATOMS: atom_id res chain seq x y z
N PRO A 1 -16.30 -17.42 16.58
CA PRO A 1 -17.19 -16.62 15.71
C PRO A 1 -16.96 -15.12 15.93
N ILE A 2 -16.70 -14.41 14.84
CA ILE A 2 -16.84 -12.95 14.62
C ILE A 2 -16.28 -11.98 15.68
N LEU A 3 -15.20 -11.28 15.33
CA LEU A 3 -15.14 -9.84 15.57
C LEU A 3 -14.43 -9.13 14.40
N ALA A 4 -15.25 -8.65 13.47
CA ALA A 4 -14.88 -7.62 12.53
C ALA A 4 -14.56 -6.31 13.27
N SER A 5 -13.60 -5.55 12.74
CA SER A 5 -13.45 -4.09 12.83
C SER A 5 -13.63 -3.43 14.20
N ASN A 6 -12.52 -3.13 14.88
CA ASN A 6 -12.24 -1.85 15.56
C ASN A 6 -11.06 -2.00 16.53
N LYS A 7 -9.83 -1.71 16.09
CA LYS A 7 -8.77 -1.36 17.04
C LYS A 7 -7.93 -0.21 16.51
N LYS A 8 -8.41 1.00 16.83
CA LYS A 8 -7.60 2.21 16.95
C LYS A 8 -6.52 1.93 18.01
N VAL A 9 -5.37 1.40 17.60
CA VAL A 9 -4.16 1.36 18.44
C VAL A 9 -3.29 2.53 18.02
N SER A 10 -3.37 3.57 18.85
CA SER A 10 -2.48 4.72 18.82
C SER A 10 -1.04 4.26 19.12
N SER A 11 -0.15 4.29 18.12
CA SER A 11 1.26 4.73 18.25
C SER A 11 2.01 4.45 16.93
N GLN A 12 2.43 5.50 16.21
CA GLN A 12 3.39 5.46 15.08
C GLN A 12 3.09 4.50 13.91
N ILE A 13 2.14 4.85 13.04
CA ILE A 13 2.02 4.24 11.69
C ILE A 13 3.12 4.83 10.79
N LYS A 14 4.40 4.48 11.02
CA LYS A 14 5.49 4.86 10.10
C LYS A 14 5.62 3.89 8.93
N ASP A 15 5.13 2.66 9.09
CA ASP A 15 5.37 1.55 8.19
C ASP A 15 4.06 0.91 7.72
N CYS A 16 4.05 0.52 6.44
CA CYS A 16 2.92 -0.13 5.81
C CYS A 16 2.69 -1.54 6.38
N PRO A 17 1.46 -2.07 6.35
CA PRO A 17 1.18 -3.41 6.82
C PRO A 17 2.00 -4.45 6.03
N PRO A 18 2.17 -5.68 6.58
CA PRO A 18 2.93 -6.73 5.93
C PRO A 18 2.42 -6.99 4.51
N ASN A 19 3.35 -7.25 3.59
CA ASN A 19 3.09 -7.36 2.15
C ASN A 19 2.65 -6.05 1.46
N GLN A 20 2.90 -4.89 2.09
CA GLN A 20 2.74 -3.60 1.43
C GLN A 20 4.04 -2.79 1.42
N LYS A 21 4.23 -1.97 0.39
CA LYS A 21 5.37 -1.08 0.24
C LYS A 21 4.96 0.37 0.47
N LYS A 22 5.75 1.12 1.23
CA LYS A 22 5.51 2.56 1.42
C LYS A 22 5.86 3.33 0.14
N CYS A 23 4.93 4.15 -0.32
CA CYS A 23 5.05 4.98 -1.49
C CYS A 23 4.87 6.45 -1.12
N THR A 24 5.97 7.19 -1.15
CA THR A 24 5.96 8.66 -1.05
C THR A 24 5.74 9.23 -2.44
N TYR A 25 4.50 9.56 -2.77
CA TYR A 25 4.15 10.05 -4.11
C TYR A 25 4.15 11.57 -4.21
N ALA A 26 4.03 12.28 -3.09
CA ALA A 26 4.16 13.73 -3.04
C ALA A 26 4.82 14.17 -1.72
N PRO A 27 5.28 15.43 -1.62
CA PRO A 27 5.78 15.98 -0.37
C PRO A 27 4.75 15.79 0.74
N HIS A 28 5.16 15.15 1.83
CA HIS A 28 4.31 14.85 2.99
C HIS A 28 3.13 13.90 2.70
N LYS A 29 3.03 13.33 1.50
CA LYS A 29 1.99 12.36 1.14
C LYS A 29 2.60 10.99 0.88
N THR A 30 2.27 10.07 1.78
CA THR A 30 2.63 8.66 1.70
C THR A 30 1.39 7.79 1.63
N GLN A 31 1.47 6.71 0.85
CA GLN A 31 0.46 5.66 0.78
C GLN A 31 1.14 4.28 0.83
N CYS A 32 0.36 3.22 1.02
CA CYS A 32 0.86 1.86 1.04
C CYS A 32 0.40 1.11 -0.21
N CYS A 33 1.35 0.61 -0.99
CA CYS A 33 1.13 -0.15 -2.21
C CYS A 33 1.04 -1.64 -1.91
N LEU A 34 0.12 -2.34 -2.57
CA LEU A 34 0.03 -3.79 -2.56
C LEU A 34 1.21 -4.44 -3.30
N VAL A 35 1.40 -5.74 -3.09
CA VAL A 35 2.37 -6.54 -3.86
C VAL A 35 2.01 -6.47 -5.34
N GLY A 36 2.99 -6.14 -6.19
CA GLY A 36 2.82 -5.98 -7.64
C GLY A 36 2.53 -4.55 -8.09
N GLU A 37 2.21 -3.65 -7.15
CA GLU A 37 2.16 -2.23 -7.43
C GLU A 37 3.55 -1.59 -7.36
N SER A 38 3.79 -0.58 -8.19
CA SER A 38 4.97 0.28 -8.09
C SER A 38 4.56 1.69 -7.70
N CYS A 39 5.41 2.34 -6.92
CA CYS A 39 5.24 3.74 -6.55
C CYS A 39 5.68 4.64 -7.70
N ILE A 40 4.74 5.35 -8.31
CA ILE A 40 5.02 6.35 -9.34
C ILE A 40 4.98 7.75 -8.67
N PRO A 41 6.06 8.55 -8.77
CA PRO A 41 6.07 9.92 -8.28
C PRO A 41 4.90 10.74 -8.85
N ASN A 42 4.30 11.60 -8.05
CA ASN A 42 3.10 12.42 -8.36
C ASN A 42 1.83 11.65 -8.73
N VAL A 43 1.88 10.32 -8.78
CA VAL A 43 0.76 9.47 -9.22
C VAL A 43 0.30 8.53 -8.12
N GLY A 44 1.23 7.92 -7.38
CA GLY A 44 0.92 6.93 -6.36
C GLY A 44 1.21 5.49 -6.76
N CYS A 45 0.62 4.54 -6.03
CA CYS A 45 0.72 3.12 -6.35
C CYS A 45 -0.03 2.82 -7.65
N ARG A 46 0.65 2.17 -8.60
CA ARG A 46 0.05 1.70 -9.84
C ARG A 46 0.48 0.27 -10.12
N CYS A 47 -0.48 -0.50 -10.61
CA CYS A 47 -0.22 -1.86 -11.08
C CYS A 47 0.60 -1.80 -12.37
N PHE A 48 1.86 -2.23 -12.34
CA PHE A 48 2.62 -2.47 -13.56
C PHE A 48 2.32 -3.89 -14.01
N ASN A 49 1.64 -4.02 -15.14
CA ASN A 49 1.49 -5.29 -15.83
C ASN A 49 2.88 -5.74 -16.33
N PHE A 50 3.66 -6.40 -15.48
CA PHE A 50 4.72 -7.27 -15.97
C PHE A 50 4.01 -8.39 -16.71
N LYS A 51 4.27 -8.47 -18.02
CA LYS A 51 3.67 -9.43 -18.96
C LYS A 51 3.58 -10.83 -18.35
N ASN A 52 2.41 -11.19 -17.82
CA ASN A 52 1.88 -12.53 -17.52
C ASN A 52 0.82 -12.48 -16.40
N GLY A 53 -0.29 -11.78 -16.65
CA GLY A 53 -1.60 -12.10 -16.05
C GLY A 53 -1.80 -11.99 -14.53
N ASN A 54 -0.81 -11.57 -13.74
CA ASN A 54 -1.01 -11.40 -12.30
C ASN A 54 -1.58 -10.01 -12.00
N LYS A 55 -2.91 -10.00 -11.88
CA LYS A 55 -3.74 -8.97 -11.27
C LYS A 55 -3.09 -8.53 -9.95
N CYS A 56 -2.96 -7.23 -9.74
CA CYS A 56 -2.80 -6.71 -8.38
C CYS A 56 -3.88 -7.37 -7.51
N ALA A 57 -3.42 -8.08 -6.47
CA ALA A 57 -4.22 -9.04 -5.72
C ALA A 57 -5.41 -8.41 -5.01
#